data_AF-A0A1A9RR62-F1
#
_entry.id   AF-A0A1A9RR62-F1
#
_cell.length_a   1.000
_cell.length_b   1.000
_cell.length_c   1.000
_cell.angle_alpha   90.00
_cell.angle_beta   90.00
_cell.angle_gamma   90.00
#
_symmetry.space_group_name_H-M   'P 1'
#
loop_
_entity.id
_entity.type
_entity.pdbx_description
1 polymer ?
#
loop_
_entity_poly.entity_id
_entity_poly.type
_entity_poly.pdbx_seq_one_letter_code
_entity_poly.pdbx_strand_id
1 'polypeptide(L)'
;MSALSRTLPALIAASVLLLAGCDKVADKVADNAAGQIDDQKARSEFVTNCAKSAVESSKGSINNAVATKLCGCTYDQAASTYSNSEEWKKDLIRYGLNQNNKELEAKIQAAMTTCIDRFSKGQL
;
A
#
# COMPACT_ATOMS: atom_id res chain seq x y z
N MET A 1 -11.47 25.30 41.07
CA MET A 1 -10.74 25.62 39.82
C MET A 1 -10.00 24.34 39.45
N SER A 2 -10.55 23.42 38.64
CA SER A 2 -10.55 23.43 37.16
C SER A 2 -9.15 23.77 36.61
N ALA A 3 -8.47 22.99 35.76
CA ALA A 3 -8.82 21.78 35.02
C ALA A 3 -7.57 21.20 34.29
N LEU A 4 -7.68 19.92 33.89
CA LEU A 4 -7.17 19.31 32.64
C LEU A 4 -5.65 19.17 32.43
N SER A 5 -5.16 17.93 32.49
CA SER A 5 -5.03 17.00 31.35
C SER A 5 -3.97 17.41 30.33
N ARG A 6 -2.82 16.74 30.41
CA ARG A 6 -2.12 16.21 29.24
C ARG A 6 -1.66 14.79 29.55
N THR A 7 -2.62 13.88 29.50
CA THR A 7 -2.37 12.48 29.18
C THR A 7 -1.61 12.43 27.86
N LEU A 8 -0.30 12.17 27.94
CA LEU A 8 0.45 11.66 26.78
C LEU A 8 -0.26 10.38 26.34
N PRO A 9 -0.76 10.29 25.10
CA PRO A 9 -1.25 9.03 24.59
C PRO A 9 -0.06 8.08 24.52
N ALA A 10 -0.10 7.11 25.42
CA ALA A 10 0.44 5.77 25.31
C ALA A 10 1.48 5.58 24.19
N LEU A 11 2.73 5.53 24.63
CA LEU A 11 3.74 4.61 24.13
C LEU A 11 3.06 3.41 23.46
N ILE A 12 3.23 3.29 22.15
CA ILE A 12 2.91 2.11 21.36
C ILE A 12 3.93 1.03 21.76
N ALA A 13 3.72 0.50 22.97
CA ALA A 13 4.37 -0.67 23.50
C ALA A 13 3.25 -1.69 23.70
N ALA A 14 2.96 -2.44 22.64
CA ALA A 14 2.22 -3.68 22.75
C ALA A 14 2.69 -4.64 21.65
N SER A 15 3.78 -5.33 22.00
CA SER A 15 3.89 -6.78 21.85
C SER A 15 3.91 -7.35 20.44
N VAL A 16 5.11 -7.81 20.07
CA VAL A 16 5.33 -8.97 19.20
C VAL A 16 4.38 -10.09 19.64
N LEU A 17 3.27 -10.26 18.91
CA LEU A 17 2.38 -11.40 19.09
C LEU A 17 2.95 -12.59 18.31
N LEU A 18 3.21 -13.63 19.09
CA LEU A 18 3.81 -14.90 18.73
C LEU A 18 3.17 -15.55 17.49
N LEU A 19 4.05 -16.07 16.64
CA LEU A 19 3.78 -16.83 15.43
C LEU A 19 3.04 -18.14 15.73
N ALA A 20 1.71 -18.12 15.67
CA ALA A 20 0.85 -19.27 15.37
C ALA A 20 -0.58 -18.77 15.10
N GLY A 21 -0.86 -18.34 13.85
CA GLY A 21 -2.17 -17.83 13.41
C GLY A 21 -2.18 -16.33 13.11
N CYS A 22 -1.34 -15.88 12.17
CA CYS A 22 -1.16 -14.46 11.86
C CYS A 22 -2.30 -13.80 11.08
N ASP A 23 -3.29 -14.55 10.57
CA ASP A 23 -4.36 -13.97 9.74
C ASP A 23 -5.24 -13.00 10.53
N LYS A 24 -5.68 -13.39 11.74
CA LYS A 24 -6.54 -12.53 12.58
C LYS A 24 -5.83 -11.27 13.10
N VAL A 25 -4.51 -11.34 13.31
CA VAL A 25 -3.71 -10.18 13.74
C VAL A 25 -3.51 -9.24 12.55
N ALA A 26 -3.23 -9.77 11.36
CA ALA A 26 -3.11 -8.97 10.15
C ALA A 26 -4.43 -8.24 9.82
N ASP A 27 -5.57 -8.90 9.95
CA ASP A 27 -6.90 -8.28 9.77
C ASP A 27 -7.09 -7.11 10.73
N LYS A 28 -6.84 -7.32 12.02
CA LYS A 28 -7.02 -6.27 13.03
C LYS A 28 -6.07 -5.09 12.82
N VAL A 29 -4.83 -5.34 12.42
CA VAL A 29 -3.87 -4.26 12.11
C VAL A 29 -4.34 -3.49 10.86
N ALA A 30 -4.76 -4.20 9.81
CA ALA A 30 -5.25 -3.58 8.59
C ALA A 30 -6.49 -2.71 8.83
N ASP A 31 -7.47 -3.20 9.60
CA ASP A 31 -8.68 -2.44 9.95
C ASP A 31 -8.36 -1.16 10.72
N ASN A 32 -7.47 -1.23 11.73
CA ASN A 32 -7.09 -0.05 12.50
C ASN A 32 -6.25 0.94 11.68
N ALA A 33 -5.34 0.44 10.85
CA ALA A 33 -4.42 1.27 10.10
C ALA A 33 -5.09 1.93 8.88
N ALA A 34 -5.99 1.26 8.17
CA ALA A 34 -6.62 1.80 6.98
C ALA A 34 -7.48 3.05 7.25
N GLY A 35 -8.15 3.11 8.42
CA GLY A 35 -8.90 4.29 8.85
C GLY A 35 -8.01 5.44 9.37
N GLN A 36 -6.74 5.18 9.65
CA GLN A 36 -5.80 6.17 10.23
C GLN A 36 -4.78 6.69 9.22
N ILE A 37 -4.48 5.93 8.17
CA ILE A 37 -3.56 6.33 7.10
C ILE A 37 -4.35 7.09 6.04
N ASP A 38 -3.94 8.32 5.75
CA ASP A 38 -4.51 9.09 4.65
C ASP A 38 -4.11 8.50 3.28
N ASP A 39 -4.93 8.77 2.26
CA ASP A 39 -4.79 8.17 0.94
C ASP A 39 -3.48 8.59 0.25
N GLN A 40 -2.99 9.81 0.50
CA GLN A 40 -1.74 10.30 -0.07
C GLN A 40 -0.55 9.53 0.51
N LYS A 41 -0.54 9.27 1.83
CA LYS A 41 0.50 8.47 2.48
C LYS A 41 0.50 7.03 1.97
N ALA A 42 -0.67 6.39 1.87
CA ALA A 42 -0.78 5.04 1.33
C ALA A 42 -0.23 4.94 -0.10
N ARG A 43 -0.60 5.90 -0.96
CA ARG A 43 -0.07 5.99 -2.32
C ARG A 43 1.43 6.20 -2.35
N SER A 44 1.94 7.14 -1.56
CA SER A 44 3.37 7.46 -1.53
C SER A 44 4.22 6.25 -1.11
N GLU A 45 3.80 5.50 -0.09
CA GLU A 45 4.50 4.30 0.38
C GLU A 45 4.50 3.20 -0.68
N PHE A 46 3.34 2.93 -1.30
CA PHE A 46 3.25 1.96 -2.38
C PHE A 46 4.19 2.34 -3.55
N VAL A 47 4.10 3.58 -4.02
CA VAL A 47 4.88 4.06 -5.17
C VAL A 47 6.37 3.99 -4.89
N THR A 48 6.80 4.40 -3.70
CA THR A 48 8.21 4.37 -3.30
C THR A 48 8.75 2.94 -3.30
N ASN A 49 8.03 2.00 -2.68
CA ASN A 49 8.47 0.61 -2.59
C ASN A 49 8.44 -0.09 -3.95
N CYS A 50 7.37 0.09 -4.72
CA CYS A 50 7.24 -0.44 -6.07
C CYS A 50 8.35 0.09 -6.99
N ALA A 51 8.62 1.40 -6.96
CA ALA A 51 9.64 2.00 -7.83
C ALA A 51 11.04 1.50 -7.46
N LYS A 52 11.36 1.44 -6.16
CA LYS A 52 12.62 0.87 -5.68
C LYS A 52 12.80 -0.57 -6.17
N SER A 53 11.81 -1.44 -5.94
CA SER A 53 11.85 -2.83 -6.38
C SER A 53 11.97 -2.96 -7.91
N ALA A 54 11.30 -2.11 -8.68
CA ALA A 54 11.38 -2.11 -10.14
C ALA A 54 12.78 -1.71 -10.64
N VAL A 55 13.37 -0.65 -10.08
CA VAL A 55 14.74 -0.22 -10.41
C VAL A 55 15.75 -1.33 -10.08
N GLU A 56 15.64 -1.93 -8.89
CA GLU A 56 16.52 -3.02 -8.45
C GLU A 56 16.36 -4.26 -9.34
N SER A 57 15.13 -4.71 -9.61
CA SER A 57 14.85 -5.91 -10.42
C SER A 57 15.27 -5.73 -11.88
N SER A 58 15.12 -4.53 -12.41
CA SER A 58 15.51 -4.19 -13.78
C SER A 58 17.02 -4.00 -13.94
N LYS A 59 17.81 -4.12 -12.86
CA LYS A 59 19.26 -3.85 -12.82
C LYS A 59 19.61 -2.46 -13.40
N GLY A 60 18.74 -1.48 -13.15
CA GLY A 60 18.91 -0.10 -13.63
C GLY A 60 18.52 0.16 -15.09
N SER A 61 17.97 -0.83 -15.81
CA SER A 61 17.45 -0.59 -17.17
C SER A 61 16.22 0.33 -17.18
N ILE A 62 15.50 0.42 -16.06
CA ILE A 62 14.47 1.44 -15.82
C ILE A 62 14.99 2.41 -14.77
N ASN A 63 14.93 3.72 -15.06
CA ASN A 63 15.32 4.74 -14.09
C ASN A 63 14.19 5.02 -13.07
N ASN A 64 14.54 5.65 -11.96
CA ASN A 64 13.59 5.90 -10.86
C ASN A 64 12.39 6.77 -11.26
N ALA A 65 12.56 7.72 -12.18
CA ALA A 65 11.46 8.58 -12.63
C ALA A 65 10.41 7.79 -13.42
N VAL A 66 10.86 6.93 -14.34
CA VAL A 66 9.99 6.02 -15.09
C VAL A 66 9.30 5.03 -14.15
N ALA A 67 10.05 4.43 -13.22
CA ALA A 67 9.51 3.48 -12.26
C ALA A 67 8.44 4.13 -11.35
N THR A 68 8.71 5.32 -10.81
CA THR A 68 7.76 6.09 -9.99
C THR A 68 6.49 6.42 -10.76
N LYS A 69 6.61 6.81 -12.03
CA LYS A 69 5.46 7.12 -12.90
C LYS A 69 4.59 5.89 -13.15
N LEU A 70 5.19 4.76 -13.50
CA LEU A 70 4.47 3.49 -13.71
C LEU A 70 3.81 2.97 -12.43
N CYS A 71 4.52 3.00 -11.30
CA CYS A 71 3.99 2.57 -10.02
C CYS A 71 2.87 3.49 -9.52
N GLY A 72 2.97 4.80 -9.75
CA GLY A 72 1.90 5.76 -9.47
C GLY A 72 0.64 5.45 -10.26
N CYS A 73 0.77 5.30 -11.58
CA CYS A 73 -0.35 4.88 -12.44
C CYS A 73 -0.95 3.55 -11.96
N THR A 74 -0.11 2.57 -11.61
CA THR A 74 -0.58 1.25 -11.17
C THR A 74 -1.42 1.34 -9.91
N TYR A 75 -0.95 2.11 -8.92
CA TYR A 75 -1.72 2.36 -7.70
C TYR A 75 -3.08 2.97 -8.02
N ASP A 76 -3.09 4.06 -8.79
CA ASP A 76 -4.32 4.81 -9.10
C ASP A 76 -5.30 3.94 -9.89
N GLN A 77 -4.80 3.17 -10.86
CA GLN A 77 -5.60 2.28 -11.70
C GLN A 77 -6.16 1.09 -10.90
N ALA A 78 -5.38 0.49 -10.00
CA ALA A 78 -5.86 -0.59 -9.13
C ALA A 78 -6.88 -0.07 -8.11
N ALA A 79 -6.57 1.05 -7.44
CA ALA A 79 -7.46 1.70 -6.49
C ALA A 79 -8.82 2.07 -7.12
N SER A 80 -8.84 2.46 -8.39
CA SER A 80 -10.08 2.79 -9.12
C SER A 80 -11.06 1.61 -9.28
N THR A 81 -10.60 0.37 -9.06
CA THR A 81 -11.47 -0.81 -9.08
C THR A 81 -12.24 -1.01 -7.77
N TYR A 82 -11.90 -0.26 -6.73
CA TYR A 82 -12.58 -0.27 -5.44
C TYR A 82 -13.59 0.87 -5.38
N SER A 83 -14.77 0.60 -4.86
CA SER A 83 -15.79 1.62 -4.57
C SER A 83 -15.47 2.45 -3.32
N ASN A 84 -14.55 1.97 -2.47
CA ASN A 84 -14.18 2.57 -1.19
C ASN A 84 -12.65 2.59 -1.04
N SER A 85 -12.06 3.77 -0.81
CA SER A 85 -10.62 3.91 -0.63
C SER A 85 -10.13 3.25 0.66
N GLU A 86 -10.98 3.13 1.69
CA GLU A 86 -10.63 2.42 2.92
C GLU A 86 -10.47 0.91 2.67
N GLU A 87 -11.36 0.30 1.88
CA GLU A 87 -11.26 -1.13 1.52
C GLU A 87 -9.98 -1.42 0.71
N TRP A 88 -9.66 -0.54 -0.24
CA TRP A 88 -8.40 -0.60 -0.98
C TRP A 88 -7.18 -0.56 -0.04
N LYS A 89 -7.16 0.38 0.90
CA LYS A 89 -6.06 0.48 1.89
C LYS A 89 -5.98 -0.75 2.78
N LYS A 90 -7.11 -1.29 3.25
CA LYS A 90 -7.15 -2.52 4.05
C LYS A 90 -6.50 -3.68 3.30
N ASP A 91 -6.88 -3.88 2.05
CA ASP A 91 -6.33 -4.95 1.22
C ASP A 91 -4.83 -4.77 0.98
N LEU A 92 -4.37 -3.56 0.68
CA LEU A 92 -2.94 -3.27 0.56
C LEU A 92 -2.15 -3.54 1.84
N ILE A 93 -2.65 -3.10 3.00
CA ILE A 93 -1.99 -3.31 4.28
C ILE A 93 -1.96 -4.80 4.62
N ARG A 94 -3.09 -5.50 4.46
CA ARG A 94 -3.17 -6.94 4.66
C ARG A 94 -2.17 -7.67 3.78
N TYR A 95 -2.07 -7.30 2.51
CA TYR A 95 -1.13 -7.89 1.56
C TYR A 95 0.34 -7.61 1.92
N GLY A 96 0.64 -6.40 2.42
CA GLY A 96 1.97 -6.07 2.93
C GLY A 96 2.37 -6.89 4.16
N LEU A 97 1.41 -7.30 5.00
CA LEU A 97 1.63 -8.14 6.17
C LEU A 97 1.67 -9.64 5.82
N ASN A 98 0.83 -10.05 4.87
CA ASN A 98 0.68 -11.42 4.41
C ASN A 98 0.30 -11.41 2.91
N GLN A 99 1.24 -11.77 2.04
CA GLN A 99 1.10 -11.71 0.58
C GLN A 99 0.16 -12.79 -0.01
N ASN A 100 -0.85 -13.22 0.73
CA ASN A 100 -1.75 -14.31 0.36
C ASN A 100 -3.10 -13.79 -0.20
N ASN A 101 -3.08 -12.75 -1.03
CA ASN A 101 -4.28 -12.22 -1.67
C ASN A 101 -4.13 -12.20 -3.20
N LYS A 102 -4.44 -13.33 -3.83
CA LYS A 102 -4.33 -13.51 -5.29
C LYS A 102 -5.25 -12.58 -6.09
N GLU A 103 -6.40 -12.21 -5.52
CA GLU A 103 -7.32 -11.29 -6.19
C GLU A 103 -6.70 -9.89 -6.28
N LEU A 104 -6.14 -9.42 -5.18
CA LEU A 104 -5.41 -8.15 -5.15
C LEU A 104 -4.19 -8.18 -6.08
N GLU A 105 -3.40 -9.26 -6.05
CA GLU A 105 -2.27 -9.44 -6.98
C GLU A 105 -2.71 -9.33 -8.44
N ALA A 106 -3.81 -9.99 -8.82
CA ALA A 106 -4.35 -9.94 -10.17
C ALA A 106 -4.80 -8.51 -10.54
N LYS A 107 -5.45 -7.79 -9.63
CA LYS A 107 -5.84 -6.37 -9.85
C LYS A 107 -4.61 -5.49 -10.07
N ILE A 108 -3.56 -5.64 -9.26
CA ILE A 108 -2.31 -4.89 -9.38
C ILE A 108 -1.60 -5.22 -10.69
N GLN A 109 -1.53 -6.50 -11.09
CA GLN A 109 -0.91 -6.92 -12.35
C GLN A 109 -1.67 -6.39 -13.58
N ALA A 110 -3.00 -6.43 -13.56
CA ALA A 110 -3.83 -5.89 -14.64
C ALA A 110 -3.66 -4.36 -14.76
N ALA A 111 -3.62 -3.66 -13.62
CA ALA A 111 -3.34 -2.23 -13.57
C ALA A 111 -1.95 -1.90 -14.12
N MET A 112 -0.92 -2.64 -13.69
CA MET A 112 0.46 -2.46 -14.18
C MET A 112 0.55 -2.67 -15.70
N THR A 113 -0.07 -3.73 -16.21
CA THR A 113 -0.10 -4.02 -17.67
C THR A 113 -0.74 -2.87 -18.45
N THR A 114 -1.87 -2.34 -17.94
CA THR A 114 -2.55 -1.19 -18.53
C THR A 114 -1.66 0.06 -18.52
N CYS A 115 -0.96 0.32 -17.42
CA CYS A 115 -0.07 1.47 -17.28
C CYS A 115 1.17 1.36 -18.19
N ILE A 116 1.75 0.17 -18.35
CA ILE A 116 2.85 -0.06 -19.28
C ILE A 116 2.40 0.21 -20.72
N ASP A 117 1.22 -0.29 -21.11
CA ASP A 117 0.64 -0.04 -22.44
C ASP A 117 0.45 1.47 -22.69
N ARG A 118 -0.18 2.20 -21.75
CA ARG A 118 -0.33 3.66 -21.83
C ARG A 118 1.01 4.39 -21.89
N PHE A 119 2.00 3.97 -21.09
CA PHE A 119 3.34 4.56 -21.11
C PHE A 119 4.00 4.41 -22.48
N SER A 120 3.92 3.20 -23.07
CA SER A 120 4.49 2.92 -24.39
C SER A 120 3.87 3.75 -25.52
N LYS A 121 2.62 4.18 -25.32
CA LYS A 121 1.86 5.05 -26.24
C LYS A 121 2.01 6.55 -25.94
N GLY A 122 2.78 6.93 -24.92
CA GLY A 122 2.94 8.33 -24.50
C GLY A 122 1.70 8.94 -23.83
N GLN A 123 0.85 8.11 -23.21
CA GLN A 123 -0.44 8.50 -22.62
C GLN A 123 -0.40 8.62 -21.09
N LEU A 124 0.77 8.55 -20.48
CA LEU A 124 0.99 8.82 -19.05
C LEU A 124 1.71 10.15 -18.86
#